data_AF-A0A8H4K3U2-F1
#
_entry.id   AF-A0A8H4K3U2-F1
#
_cell.length_a   1.000
_cell.length_b   1.000
_cell.length_c   1.000
_cell.angle_alpha   90.00
_cell.angle_beta   90.00
_cell.angle_gamma   90.00
#
_symmetry.space_group_name_H-M   'P 1'
#
loop_
_entity.id
_entity.type
_entity.pdbx_description
1 polymer ?
#
loop_
_entity_poly.entity_id
_entity_poly.type
_entity_poly.pdbx_seq_one_letter_code
_entity_poly.pdbx_strand_id
1 'polypeptide(L)'
;MSSDGLQDAPSAEFQDDSYVSRPGEKEQPIPVQSDSDRVEDPVDGEQADTDAQLERDDKDAIDESNIIEERTRGAAQPSGTYQEPGDEEGLPSDTGRSSNY
;
A
#
# COMPACT_ATOMS: atom_id res chain seq x y z
N MET A 1 14.37 -3.05 48.07
CA MET A 1 14.01 -2.63 46.70
C MET A 1 12.60 -2.07 46.79
N SER A 2 12.45 -0.74 46.89
CA SER A 2 11.14 -0.09 47.06
C SER A 2 10.33 -0.21 45.78
N SER A 3 9.10 -0.72 45.90
CA SER A 3 8.09 -0.87 44.86
C SER A 3 7.27 0.41 44.65
N ASP A 4 7.89 1.58 44.82
CA ASP A 4 7.22 2.90 44.78
C ASP A 4 7.11 3.49 43.36
N GLY A 5 7.72 2.83 42.36
CA GLY A 5 7.74 3.33 40.97
C GLY A 5 6.77 2.63 40.01
N LEU A 6 6.00 1.64 40.47
CA LEU A 6 5.09 0.87 39.61
C LEU A 6 3.63 1.39 39.62
N GLN A 7 3.30 2.31 40.53
CA GLN A 7 1.93 2.81 40.74
C GLN A 7 1.58 4.02 39.87
N ASP A 8 2.59 4.65 39.26
CA ASP A 8 2.44 5.89 38.46
C ASP A 8 2.87 5.69 36.98
N ALA A 9 3.08 4.44 36.58
CA ALA A 9 3.24 4.13 35.16
C ALA A 9 1.85 4.15 34.51
N PRO A 10 1.66 4.82 33.35
CA PRO A 10 0.41 4.68 32.61
C PRO A 10 0.19 3.20 32.31
N SER A 11 -1.02 2.70 32.61
CA SER A 11 -1.44 1.39 32.13
C SER A 11 -1.28 1.41 30.60
N ALA A 12 -0.51 0.50 30.03
CA ALA A 12 -0.27 0.42 28.59
C ALA A 12 -1.53 0.11 27.75
N GLU A 13 -2.71 0.17 28.38
CA GLU A 13 -4.03 0.04 27.77
C GLU A 13 -4.43 1.39 27.15
N PHE A 14 -3.90 1.64 25.95
CA PHE A 14 -4.34 2.75 25.09
C PHE A 14 -5.31 2.20 24.06
N GLN A 15 -6.60 2.11 24.40
CA GLN A 15 -7.67 1.94 23.43
C GLN A 15 -8.24 3.32 23.10
N ASP A 16 -7.93 3.82 21.90
CA ASP A 16 -8.48 5.06 21.36
C ASP A 16 -9.14 4.75 20.02
N ASP A 17 -10.46 4.97 19.92
CA ASP A 17 -11.22 4.79 18.68
C ASP A 17 -11.66 6.15 18.08
N SER A 18 -11.08 7.26 18.53
CA SER A 18 -11.47 8.61 18.07
C SER A 18 -11.23 8.84 16.57
N TYR A 19 -10.36 8.04 15.95
CA TYR A 19 -10.07 8.06 14.52
C TYR A 19 -11.01 7.17 13.68
N VAL A 20 -11.85 6.35 14.30
CA VAL A 20 -12.74 5.39 13.60
C VAL A 20 -13.87 6.13 12.88
N SER A 21 -14.29 5.61 11.72
CA SER A 21 -15.39 6.18 10.95
C SER A 21 -16.68 6.28 11.77
N ARG A 22 -17.29 7.47 11.74
CA ARG A 22 -18.53 7.77 12.45
C ARG A 22 -19.70 6.90 11.94
N PRO A 23 -20.73 6.67 12.76
CA PRO A 23 -21.98 6.06 12.28
C PRO A 23 -22.55 6.84 11.09
N GLY A 24 -22.80 6.15 9.97
CA GLY A 24 -23.21 6.75 8.68
C GLY A 24 -22.08 7.00 7.68
N GLU A 25 -20.82 7.11 8.14
CA GLU A 25 -19.63 7.24 7.28
C GLU A 25 -18.96 5.89 7.00
N LYS A 26 -19.45 4.80 7.60
CA LYS A 26 -18.91 3.44 7.40
C LYS A 26 -19.13 2.89 5.99
N GLU A 27 -20.03 3.52 5.22
CA GLU A 27 -20.35 3.16 3.83
C GLU A 27 -19.59 4.03 2.81
N GLN A 28 -18.75 4.97 3.27
CA GLN A 28 -17.89 5.78 2.41
C GLN A 28 -16.82 4.90 1.72
N PRO A 29 -16.22 5.35 0.60
CA PRO A 29 -15.26 4.54 -0.17
C PRO A 29 -14.05 4.01 0.63
N ILE A 30 -13.65 4.70 1.71
CA ILE A 30 -12.54 4.30 2.57
C ILE A 30 -12.93 4.55 4.04
N PRO A 31 -13.60 3.58 4.70
CA PRO A 31 -13.91 3.68 6.12
C PRO A 31 -12.70 3.26 6.96
N VAL A 32 -12.51 3.91 8.10
CA VAL A 32 -11.48 3.57 9.09
C VAL A 32 -12.12 2.71 10.18
N GLN A 33 -11.48 1.60 10.52
CA GLN A 33 -11.93 0.62 11.52
C GLN A 33 -11.08 0.75 12.80
N SER A 34 -11.58 0.22 13.93
CA SER A 34 -10.82 0.19 15.19
C SER A 34 -9.67 -0.81 15.11
N ASP A 35 -8.59 -0.57 15.85
CA ASP A 35 -7.50 -1.55 16.02
C ASP A 35 -7.97 -2.87 16.64
N SER A 36 -9.08 -2.85 17.39
CA SER A 36 -9.65 -4.04 18.02
C SER A 36 -10.68 -4.75 17.13
N ASP A 37 -11.05 -4.17 15.99
CA ASP A 37 -12.01 -4.78 15.07
C ASP A 37 -11.37 -6.03 14.42
N ARG A 38 -12.10 -7.15 14.44
CA ARG A 38 -11.67 -8.37 13.77
C ARG A 38 -11.80 -8.17 12.26
N VAL A 39 -10.67 -8.15 11.57
CA VAL A 39 -10.61 -8.19 10.11
C VAL A 39 -10.64 -9.64 9.65
N GLU A 40 -11.42 -9.92 8.61
CA GLU A 40 -11.44 -11.24 7.98
C GLU A 40 -10.08 -11.51 7.33
N ASP A 41 -9.44 -12.60 7.73
CA ASP A 41 -8.24 -13.08 7.06
C ASP A 41 -8.67 -13.86 5.81
N PRO A 42 -8.27 -13.45 4.58
CA PRO A 42 -8.58 -14.22 3.39
C PRO A 42 -7.91 -15.60 3.37
N VAL A 43 -6.97 -15.87 4.29
CA VAL A 43 -6.29 -17.15 4.44
C VAL A 43 -7.03 -18.04 5.44
N ASP A 44 -7.44 -19.21 4.97
CA ASP A 44 -7.92 -20.27 5.85
C ASP A 44 -6.73 -20.92 6.59
N GLY A 45 -6.54 -20.54 7.85
CA GLY A 45 -5.42 -21.03 8.67
C GLY A 45 -5.43 -22.54 8.94
N GLU A 46 -6.55 -23.24 8.82
CA GLU A 46 -6.58 -24.70 8.96
C GLU A 46 -6.02 -25.40 7.73
N GLN A 47 -6.13 -24.76 6.56
CA GLN A 47 -5.71 -25.31 5.28
C GLN A 47 -4.34 -24.80 4.87
N ALA A 48 -3.98 -23.56 5.24
CA ALA A 48 -2.78 -22.88 4.75
C ALA A 48 -1.47 -23.59 5.09
N ASP A 49 -1.39 -24.24 6.26
CA ASP A 49 -0.18 -24.94 6.75
C ASP A 49 -0.32 -26.47 6.66
N THR A 50 -0.87 -26.96 5.55
CA THR A 50 -1.06 -28.40 5.30
C THR A 50 -0.12 -28.91 4.22
N ASP A 51 0.29 -30.19 4.33
CA ASP A 51 1.10 -30.86 3.30
C ASP A 51 0.44 -30.81 1.91
N ALA A 52 -0.89 -30.78 1.85
CA ALA A 52 -1.65 -30.66 0.61
C ALA A 52 -1.46 -29.30 -0.08
N GLN A 53 -1.29 -28.19 0.68
CA GLN A 53 -0.93 -26.90 0.09
C GLN A 53 0.48 -26.95 -0.46
N LEU A 54 1.45 -27.49 0.29
CA LEU A 54 2.84 -27.61 -0.16
C LEU A 54 2.95 -28.39 -1.48
N GLU A 55 2.24 -29.52 -1.61
CA GLU A 55 2.25 -30.31 -2.85
C GLU A 55 1.65 -29.54 -4.04
N ARG A 56 0.61 -28.72 -3.80
CA ARG A 56 0.03 -27.87 -4.85
C ARG A 56 1.01 -26.77 -5.24
N ASP A 57 1.59 -26.09 -4.26
CA ASP A 57 2.53 -24.99 -4.48
C ASP A 57 3.78 -25.47 -5.25
N ASP A 58 4.29 -26.67 -4.94
CA ASP A 58 5.41 -27.28 -5.68
C ASP A 58 5.05 -27.54 -7.16
N LYS A 59 3.80 -27.92 -7.46
CA LYS A 59 3.33 -28.11 -8.84
C LYS A 59 3.17 -26.77 -9.55
N ASP A 60 2.53 -25.81 -8.90
CA ASP A 60 2.25 -24.49 -9.46
C ASP A 60 3.54 -23.69 -9.70
N ALA A 61 4.55 -23.86 -8.84
CA ALA A 61 5.85 -23.19 -8.97
C ALA A 61 6.65 -23.63 -10.21
N ILE A 62 6.42 -24.85 -10.70
CA ILE A 62 7.10 -25.40 -11.89
C ILE A 62 6.23 -25.23 -13.15
N ASP A 63 4.94 -24.93 -12.99
CA ASP A 63 4.02 -24.77 -14.12
C ASP A 63 4.24 -23.44 -14.85
N GLU A 64 4.96 -23.51 -15.97
CA GLU A 64 5.23 -22.37 -16.84
C GLU A 64 3.96 -21.72 -17.42
N SER A 65 2.82 -22.44 -17.47
CA SER A 65 1.56 -21.87 -17.97
C SER A 65 0.97 -20.80 -17.05
N ASN A 66 1.39 -20.77 -15.78
CA ASN A 66 1.04 -19.71 -14.82
C ASN A 66 1.91 -18.46 -14.98
N ILE A 67 2.95 -18.51 -15.84
CA ILE A 67 3.82 -17.36 -16.12
C ILE A 67 3.16 -16.51 -17.22
N ILE A 68 2.94 -15.23 -16.91
CA ILE A 68 2.53 -14.25 -17.92
C ILE A 68 3.68 -13.99 -18.90
N GLU A 69 3.39 -13.98 -20.21
CA GLU A 69 4.41 -13.76 -21.25
C GLU A 69 4.85 -12.28 -21.36
N GLU A 70 4.09 -11.38 -20.75
CA GLU A 70 4.33 -9.94 -20.76
C GLU A 70 4.79 -9.39 -19.41
N ARG A 71 5.34 -8.17 -19.43
CA ARG A 71 5.78 -7.50 -18.20
C ARG A 71 4.58 -6.81 -17.53
N THR A 72 4.33 -7.11 -16.26
CA THR A 72 3.21 -6.55 -15.45
C THR A 72 3.14 -5.03 -15.34
N ARG A 73 4.23 -4.33 -15.65
CA ARG A 73 4.27 -2.87 -15.70
C ARG A 73 4.72 -2.49 -17.10
N GLY A 74 3.83 -1.85 -17.88
CA GLY A 74 4.07 -1.38 -19.25
C GLY A 74 5.50 -0.87 -19.38
N ALA A 75 6.34 -1.71 -19.99
CA ALA A 75 7.74 -1.79 -19.67
C ALA A 75 8.51 -0.63 -20.29
N ALA A 76 8.76 0.40 -19.48
CA ALA A 76 9.40 1.64 -19.88
C ALA A 76 8.66 2.37 -21.01
N GLN A 77 8.67 3.70 -20.98
CA GLN A 77 8.27 4.42 -22.17
C GLN A 77 9.26 4.05 -23.30
N PRO A 78 8.82 4.04 -24.57
CA PRO A 78 9.68 3.73 -25.71
C PRO A 78 11.02 4.48 -25.65
N SER A 79 12.08 3.90 -26.21
CA SER A 79 13.37 4.59 -26.30
C SER A 79 13.18 5.99 -26.90
N GLY A 80 13.71 7.01 -26.22
CA GLY A 80 13.54 8.42 -26.61
C GLY A 80 12.40 9.17 -25.92
N THR A 81 11.60 8.54 -25.06
CA THR A 81 10.52 9.26 -24.36
C THR A 81 11.02 10.07 -23.15
N TYR A 82 12.18 9.72 -22.59
CA TYR A 82 12.89 10.53 -21.60
C TYR A 82 14.01 11.31 -22.31
N GLN A 83 13.64 12.26 -23.16
CA GLN A 83 14.56 13.21 -23.76
C GLN A 83 14.58 14.49 -22.94
N GLU A 84 15.77 15.06 -22.77
CA GLU A 84 15.89 16.40 -22.21
C GLU A 84 15.20 17.39 -23.16
N PRO A 85 14.40 18.35 -22.64
CA PRO A 85 13.80 19.38 -23.47
C PRO A 85 14.90 20.17 -24.17
N GLY A 86 14.69 20.49 -25.45
CA GLY A 86 15.62 21.33 -26.20
C GLY A 86 15.71 22.75 -25.63
N ASP A 87 16.73 23.50 -26.02
CA ASP A 87 17.00 24.86 -25.51
C ASP A 87 15.82 25.84 -25.66
N GLU A 88 14.88 25.55 -26.57
CA GLU A 88 13.69 26.36 -26.85
C GLU A 88 12.40 25.76 -26.28
N GLU A 89 12.44 24.53 -25.76
CA GLU A 89 11.27 23.80 -25.26
C GLU A 89 10.96 24.22 -23.82
N GLY A 90 9.75 24.75 -23.60
CA GLY A 90 9.31 25.26 -22.30
C GLY A 90 9.69 26.72 -22.04
N LEU A 91 10.46 27.36 -22.93
CA LEU A 91 10.68 28.80 -22.88
C LEU A 91 9.44 29.53 -23.41
N PRO A 92 9.00 30.63 -22.76
CA PRO A 92 7.95 31.49 -23.31
C PRO A 92 8.43 32.13 -24.62
N SER A 93 7.51 32.40 -25.53
CA SER A 93 7.82 33.10 -26.78
C SER A 93 8.56 34.41 -26.50
N ASP A 94 9.73 34.59 -27.12
CA ASP A 94 10.51 35.83 -26.98
C ASP A 94 9.79 36.99 -27.68
N THR A 95 8.85 37.57 -26.96
CA THR A 95 8.12 38.78 -27.36
C THR A 95 8.86 40.06 -26.95
N GLY A 96 10.10 39.94 -26.44
CA GLY A 96 10.85 41.05 -25.86
C GLY A 96 10.17 41.69 -24.64
N ARG A 97 9.21 41.00 -24.02
CA ARG A 97 8.47 41.47 -22.84
C ARG A 97 8.65 40.47 -21.71
N SER A 98 9.09 40.96 -20.56
CA SER A 98 9.12 40.18 -19.32
C SER A 98 7.71 39.71 -18.96
N SER A 99 7.58 38.44 -18.57
CA SER A 99 6.34 37.89 -18.00
C SER A 99 5.97 38.69 -16.76
N ASN A 100 4.80 39.32 -16.77
CA ASN A 100 4.21 39.89 -15.57
C ASN A 100 3.34 38.80 -14.95
N TYR A 101 3.71 38.36 -13.74
CA TYR A 101 2.85 37.57 -12.85
C TYR A 101 1.56 38.32 -12.54
#